data_AF-A0A392PHZ7-F1
#
_entry.id   AF-A0A392PHZ7-F1
#
_cell.length_a   1.000
_cell.length_b   1.000
_cell.length_c   1.000
_cell.angle_alpha   90.00
_cell.angle_beta   90.00
_cell.angle_gamma   90.00
#
_symmetry.space_group_name_H-M   'P 1'
#
loop_
_entity.id
_entity.type
_entity.pdbx_description
1 polymer ?
#
loop_
_entity_poly.entity_id
_entity_poly.type
_entity_poly.pdbx_seq_one_letter_code
_entity_poly.pdbx_strand_id
1 'polypeptide(L)'
;MAVQVFYLEACESGSIFEGLLPEDINIYATTASNAEESSWGTYCPGEYPAPPPEYSTCLGDLYSIAWMEDRLRIGQLMEHTMVLM
;
A
#
# COMPACT_ATOMS: atom_id res chain seq x y z
N MET A 1 -13.61 -23.12 3.17
CA MET A 1 -12.68 -22.64 2.14
C MET A 1 -12.05 -21.37 2.69
N ALA A 2 -10.72 -21.27 2.69
CA ALA A 2 -10.01 -20.10 3.20
C ALA A 2 -9.48 -19.29 2.02
N VAL A 3 -9.61 -17.97 2.09
CA VAL A 3 -9.03 -17.04 1.13
C VAL A 3 -7.75 -16.49 1.73
N GLN A 4 -6.66 -16.55 0.98
CA GLN A 4 -5.41 -15.87 1.32
C GLN A 4 -5.47 -14.44 0.81
N VAL A 5 -5.03 -13.48 1.62
CA VAL A 5 -4.95 -12.07 1.24
C VAL A 5 -3.47 -11.66 1.13
N PHE A 6 -3.13 -10.92 0.08
CA PHE A 6 -1.83 -10.29 -0.13
C PHE A 6 -1.98 -8.76 -0.26
N TYR A 7 -1.25 -8.02 0.58
CA TYR A 7 -1.06 -6.58 0.45
C TYR A 7 0.40 -6.36 0.07
N LEU A 8 0.67 -5.74 -1.08
CA LEU A 8 2.04 -5.61 -1.61
C LEU A 8 2.45 -4.15 -1.78
N GLU A 9 3.46 -3.74 -1.02
CA GLU A 9 4.12 -2.45 -1.11
C GLU A 9 5.42 -2.57 -1.90
N ALA A 10 5.45 -1.98 -3.10
CA ALA A 10 6.63 -1.75 -3.92
C ALA A 10 6.29 -0.82 -5.09
N CYS A 11 7.30 -0.17 -5.65
CA CYS A 11 7.18 0.48 -6.96
C CYS A 11 6.80 -0.56 -8.03
N GLU A 12 5.97 -0.13 -8.98
CA GLU A 12 5.46 -0.96 -10.08
C GLU A 12 4.84 -2.30 -9.60
N SER A 13 4.31 -2.33 -8.37
CA SER A 13 3.85 -3.56 -7.70
C SER A 13 2.71 -4.26 -8.42
N GLY A 14 1.92 -3.54 -9.22
CA GLY A 14 0.91 -4.13 -10.12
C GLY A 14 1.51 -5.18 -11.07
N SER A 15 2.74 -4.96 -11.54
CA SER A 15 3.43 -5.86 -12.50
C SER A 15 3.69 -7.27 -11.96
N ILE A 16 3.65 -7.45 -10.63
CA ILE A 16 3.87 -8.75 -9.99
C ILE A 16 2.66 -9.68 -10.18
N PHE A 17 1.46 -9.13 -10.36
CA PHE A 17 0.22 -9.91 -10.45
C PHE A 17 -0.54 -9.71 -11.77
N GLU A 18 -0.42 -8.54 -12.41
CA GLU A 18 -1.13 -8.22 -13.64
C GLU A 18 -0.79 -9.21 -14.76
N GLY A 19 -1.80 -9.95 -15.24
CA GLY A 19 -1.65 -11.00 -16.24
C GLY A 19 -0.91 -12.27 -15.77
N LEU A 20 -0.51 -12.34 -14.49
CA LEU A 20 0.28 -13.43 -13.92
C LEU A 20 -0.47 -14.20 -12.83
N LEU A 21 -1.28 -13.53 -12.00
CA LEU A 21 -2.04 -14.17 -10.93
C LEU A 21 -3.28 -14.87 -11.50
N PRO A 22 -3.41 -16.20 -11.40
CA PRO A 22 -4.58 -16.93 -11.87
C PRO A 22 -5.84 -16.57 -11.06
N GLU A 23 -7.00 -16.56 -11.71
CA GLU A 23 -8.28 -16.25 -11.05
C GLU A 23 -8.91 -17.46 -10.33
N ASP A 24 -8.44 -18.67 -10.62
CA ASP A 24 -8.99 -19.94 -10.10
C ASP A 24 -8.33 -20.42 -8.80
N ILE A 25 -7.56 -19.56 -8.15
CA ILE A 25 -6.97 -19.81 -6.83
C ILE A 25 -7.57 -18.86 -5.79
N ASN A 26 -7.73 -19.32 -4.53
CA ASN A 26 -8.36 -18.55 -3.45
C ASN A 26 -7.41 -17.46 -2.89
N ILE A 27 -6.92 -16.57 -3.74
CA ILE A 27 -6.04 -15.45 -3.39
C ILE A 27 -6.70 -14.13 -3.80
N TYR A 28 -6.68 -13.15 -2.91
CA TYR A 28 -6.99 -11.75 -3.21
C TYR A 28 -5.75 -10.90 -2.97
N ALA A 29 -5.32 -10.13 -3.97
CA ALA A 29 -4.14 -9.27 -3.90
C ALA A 29 -4.52 -7.80 -4.12
N THR A 30 -3.89 -6.90 -3.37
CA THR A 30 -3.89 -5.46 -3.63
C THR A 30 -2.45 -4.97 -3.66
N THR A 31 -2.18 -3.94 -4.46
CA THR A 31 -0.84 -3.40 -4.68
C THR A 31 -0.80 -1.91 -4.36
N ALA A 32 0.37 -1.41 -3.97
CA ALA A 32 0.57 0.01 -3.66
C ALA A 32 0.55 0.90 -4.90
N SER A 33 0.82 0.32 -6.07
CA SER A 33 0.93 1.03 -7.34
C SER A 33 0.45 0.14 -8.50
N ASN A 34 0.16 0.75 -9.64
CA ASN A 34 -0.01 0.00 -10.90
C ASN A 34 1.34 -0.56 -11.42
N ALA A 35 1.35 -1.16 -12.61
CA ALA A 35 2.54 -1.80 -13.19
C ALA A 35 3.62 -0.83 -13.71
N GLU A 36 3.34 0.47 -13.78
CA GLU A 36 4.19 1.47 -14.44
C GLU A 36 4.53 2.69 -13.55
N GLU A 37 3.93 2.78 -12.35
CA GLU A 37 4.14 3.89 -11.43
C GLU A 37 4.84 3.47 -10.13
N SER A 38 5.53 4.43 -9.54
CA SER A 38 6.23 4.24 -8.27
C SER A 38 5.28 4.27 -7.08
N SER A 39 5.64 3.54 -6.02
CA SER A 39 5.05 3.72 -4.71
C SER A 39 5.80 4.78 -3.91
N TRP A 40 5.28 5.15 -2.73
CA TRP A 40 5.76 6.33 -2.01
C TRP A 40 5.98 6.05 -0.52
N GLY A 41 7.13 6.51 -0.02
CA GLY A 41 7.36 6.69 1.41
C GLY A 41 6.44 7.78 1.98
N THR A 42 6.10 7.67 3.27
CA THR A 42 5.37 8.68 4.02
C THR A 42 6.05 8.96 5.37
N TYR A 43 5.65 10.05 6.02
CA TYR A 43 6.29 10.56 7.23
C TYR A 43 7.80 10.77 7.03
N CYS A 44 8.13 11.47 5.94
CA CYS A 44 9.49 11.74 5.52
C CYS A 44 9.97 13.12 6.03
N PRO A 45 11.28 13.31 6.29
CA PRO A 45 11.84 14.61 6.64
C PRO A 45 11.59 15.64 5.54
N GLY A 46 11.03 16.80 5.88
CA GLY A 46 10.70 17.86 4.92
C GLY A 46 9.28 17.78 4.34
N GLU A 47 8.56 16.68 4.57
CA GLU A 47 7.16 16.49 4.16
C GLU A 47 6.22 16.64 5.37
N TYR A 48 4.92 16.90 5.14
CA TYR A 48 3.92 16.94 6.22
C TYR A 48 2.97 15.73 6.17
N PRO A 49 2.72 15.05 7.33
CA PRO A 49 3.33 15.28 8.63
C PRO A 49 4.77 14.73 8.69
N ALA A 50 5.68 15.54 9.21
CA ALA A 50 7.10 15.18 9.32
C ALA A 50 7.35 14.25 10.51
N PRO A 51 8.39 13.40 10.46
CA PRO A 51 8.84 12.67 11.63
C PRO A 51 9.51 13.62 12.65
N PRO A 52 9.73 13.18 13.90
CA PRO A 52 10.52 13.95 14.86
C PRO A 52 11.89 14.36 14.29
N PRO A 53 12.43 15.55 14.65
CA PRO A 53 13.62 16.11 14.01
C PRO A 53 14.89 15.25 14.09
N GLU A 54 14.95 14.29 15.02
CA GLU A 54 16.05 13.33 15.14
C GLU A 54 16.10 12.28 14.01
N TYR A 55 15.04 12.13 13.20
CA TYR A 55 14.98 11.20 12.09
C TYR A 55 15.31 11.89 10.76
N SER A 56 16.27 11.30 10.03
CA SER A 56 16.64 11.71 8.67
C SER A 56 16.18 10.68 7.61
N THR A 57 15.10 9.95 7.88
CA THR A 57 14.53 8.90 7.03
C THR A 57 13.00 8.88 7.15
N CYS A 58 12.30 8.30 6.18
CA CYS A 58 10.85 8.09 6.23
C CYS A 58 10.50 7.03 7.28
N LEU A 59 9.37 7.19 7.97
CA LEU A 59 8.94 6.24 9.01
C LEU A 59 7.99 5.15 8.50
N GLY A 60 7.50 5.24 7.27
CA GLY A 60 6.70 4.21 6.64
C GLY A 60 6.47 4.48 5.16
N ASP A 61 5.58 3.69 4.57
CA ASP A 61 5.17 3.80 3.17
C ASP A 61 3.67 4.09 3.12
N LEU A 62 3.25 4.92 2.16
CA LEU A 62 1.91 5.51 2.12
C LEU A 62 0.82 4.43 2.09
N TYR A 63 0.94 3.43 1.22
CA TYR A 63 -0.04 2.35 1.12
C TYR A 63 0.00 1.46 2.38
N SER A 64 1.21 1.12 2.84
CA SER A 64 1.39 0.30 4.05
C SER A 64 0.77 0.93 5.30
N ILE A 65 1.05 2.21 5.54
CA ILE A 65 0.50 2.96 6.67
C ILE A 65 -1.02 3.15 6.50
N ALA A 66 -1.51 3.42 5.28
CA ALA A 66 -2.93 3.64 5.03
C ALA A 66 -3.78 2.46 5.51
N TRP A 67 -3.44 1.23 5.11
CA TRP A 67 -4.24 0.08 5.54
C TRP A 67 -4.04 -0.24 7.03
N MET A 68 -2.85 -0.03 7.60
CA MET A 68 -2.63 -0.27 9.03
C MET A 68 -3.39 0.72 9.91
N GLU A 69 -3.40 2.01 9.55
CA GLU A 69 -4.09 3.05 10.31
C GLU A 69 -5.61 3.02 10.12
N ASP A 70 -6.11 2.69 8.93
CA ASP A 70 -7.54 2.49 8.67
C ASP A 70 -8.12 1.33 9.50
N ARG A 71 -7.29 0.34 9.88
CA ARG A 71 -7.73 -0.73 10.79
C ARG A 71 -7.81 -0.30 12.24
N LEU A 72 -7.15 0.81 12.61
CA LEU A 72 -7.16 1.38 13.96
C LEU A 72 -8.20 2.50 14.11
N ARG A 73 -8.54 3.20 13.03
CA ARG A 73 -9.62 4.20 12.99
C ARG A 73 -10.88 3.54 12.44
N ILE A 74 -11.98 3.54 13.18
CA ILE A 74 -13.26 3.01 12.68
C ILE A 74 -13.75 3.88 11.50
N GLY A 75 -13.34 3.52 10.28
CA GLY A 75 -14.08 3.67 9.03
C GLY A 75 -13.93 4.94 8.19
N GLN A 76 -12.74 5.34 7.71
CA GLN A 76 -12.72 6.36 6.63
C GLN A 76 -11.45 6.60 5.79
N LEU A 77 -10.61 5.61 5.42
CA LEU A 77 -9.55 5.90 4.44
C LEU A 77 -9.38 4.90 3.29
N MET A 78 -9.78 3.63 3.43
CA MET A 78 -9.56 2.66 2.35
C MET A 78 -10.60 2.69 1.21
N GLU A 79 -11.55 3.64 1.21
CA GLU A 79 -12.52 3.77 0.11
C GLU A 79 -12.01 4.64 -1.05
N HIS A 80 -10.95 5.44 -0.87
CA HIS A 80 -10.47 6.40 -1.89
C HIS A 80 -8.98 6.32 -2.23
N THR A 81 -8.22 5.39 -1.63
CA THR A 81 -6.78 5.17 -1.94
C THR A 81 -6.42 3.73 -2.29
N MET A 82 -7.42 2.87 -2.53
CA MET A 82 -7.18 1.80 -3.50
C MET A 82 -6.95 2.52 -4.83
N VAL A 83 -5.67 2.68 -5.18
CA VAL A 83 -5.24 2.93 -6.56
C VAL A 83 -6.03 1.94 -7.39
N LEU A 84 -7.09 2.46 -8.04
CA LEU A 84 -7.90 1.70 -8.96
C LEU A 84 -6.92 1.15 -9.99
N MET A 85 -6.88 -0.17 -10.12
CA MET A 85 -6.46 -0.78 -11.37
C MET A 85 -7.31 -0.19 -12.51
#